data_AF-A0A6I5CMH5-F1
#
_entry.id   AF-A0A6I5CMH5-F1
#
_cell.length_a   1.000
_cell.length_b   1.000
_cell.length_c   1.000
_cell.angle_alpha   90.00
_cell.angle_beta   90.00
_cell.angle_gamma   90.00
#
_symmetry.space_group_name_H-M   'P 1'
#
loop_
_entity.id
_entity.type
_entity.pdbx_description
1 polymer ?
#
loop_
_entity_poly.entity_id
_entity_poly.type
_entity_poly.pdbx_seq_one_letter_code
_entity_poly.pdbx_strand_id
1 'polypeptide(L)'
;SGHPASPMPGMMTDADMDELTELSGDAFDRAFLRMMIGHHEGAVAMARTEQTEGADRAALALAKSVTTSQSAEIGRMRKLLGDR
;
A
#
# COMPACT_ATOMS: atom_id res chain seq x y z
N SER A 1 13.29 -1.68 25.44
CA SER A 1 11.82 -1.67 25.53
C SER A 1 11.25 -1.46 24.14
N GLY A 2 11.08 -2.54 23.36
CA GLY A 2 10.55 -2.45 22.00
C GLY A 2 9.03 -2.42 22.07
N HIS A 3 8.41 -1.28 21.75
CA HIS A 3 6.97 -1.22 21.56
C HIS A 3 6.67 -1.98 20.26
N PRO A 4 5.83 -3.03 20.26
CA PRO A 4 5.29 -3.52 19.01
C PRO A 4 4.35 -2.43 18.51
N ALA A 5 4.82 -1.60 17.59
CA ALA A 5 3.92 -0.79 16.78
C ALA A 5 2.96 -1.78 16.12
N SER A 6 1.66 -1.62 16.37
CA SER A 6 0.64 -2.42 15.67
C SER A 6 0.95 -2.41 14.18
N PRO A 7 0.90 -3.55 13.48
CA PRO A 7 1.20 -3.60 12.05
C PRO A 7 0.31 -2.58 11.33
N MET A 8 0.95 -1.63 10.66
CA MET A 8 0.23 -0.59 9.94
C MET A 8 -0.58 -1.25 8.82
N PRO A 9 -1.85 -0.86 8.59
CA PRO A 9 -2.66 -1.44 7.54
C PRO A 9 -1.92 -1.44 6.19
N GLY A 10 -1.88 -2.58 5.51
CA GLY A 10 -1.22 -2.73 4.21
C GLY A 10 0.29 -2.98 4.26
N MET A 11 0.94 -2.90 5.43
CA MET A 11 2.34 -3.32 5.54
C MET A 11 2.47 -4.84 5.40
N MET A 12 3.48 -5.25 4.64
CA MET A 12 3.81 -6.65 4.41
C MET A 12 4.57 -7.21 5.59
N THR A 13 4.26 -8.45 5.96
CA THR A 13 5.00 -9.21 6.96
C THR A 13 6.20 -9.90 6.32
N ASP A 14 7.15 -10.33 7.15
CA ASP A 14 8.28 -11.15 6.67
C ASP A 14 7.78 -12.45 6.00
N ALA A 15 6.68 -13.04 6.51
CA ALA A 15 6.08 -14.22 5.91
C ALA A 15 5.47 -13.95 4.51
N ASP A 16 4.85 -12.78 4.31
CA ASP A 16 4.35 -12.39 2.97
C ASP A 16 5.51 -12.23 1.97
N MET A 17 6.66 -11.73 2.44
CA MET A 17 7.86 -11.60 1.63
C MET A 17 8.47 -12.96 1.30
N ASP A 18 8.53 -13.87 2.27
CA ASP A 18 9.03 -15.23 2.06
C ASP A 18 8.19 -15.96 1.01
N GLU A 19 6.85 -15.90 1.10
CA GLU A 19 5.94 -16.49 0.11
C GLU A 19 6.22 -15.95 -1.30
N LEU A 20 6.47 -14.65 -1.45
CA LEU A 20 6.81 -14.06 -2.75
C LEU A 20 8.11 -14.60 -3.34
N THR A 21 9.11 -14.88 -2.51
CA THR A 21 10.40 -15.40 -3.01
C THR A 21 10.31 -16.82 -3.57
N GLU A 22 9.28 -17.57 -3.19
CA GLU A 22 9.02 -18.93 -3.70
C GLU A 22 8.27 -18.93 -5.03
N LEU A 23 7.70 -17.79 -5.44
CA LEU A 23 6.91 -17.66 -6.66
C LEU A 23 7.75 -17.19 -7.85
N SER A 24 7.29 -17.52 -9.06
CA SER A 24 7.89 -17.02 -10.31
C SER A 24 6.84 -16.85 -11.42
N GLY A 25 7.20 -16.08 -12.45
CA GLY A 25 6.34 -15.80 -13.60
C GLY A 25 4.99 -15.21 -13.21
N ASP A 26 3.92 -15.60 -13.91
CA ASP A 26 2.57 -15.10 -13.70
C ASP A 26 2.06 -15.25 -12.26
N ALA A 27 2.50 -16.29 -11.55
CA ALA A 27 2.12 -16.50 -10.15
C ALA A 27 2.72 -15.43 -9.23
N PHE A 28 3.99 -15.10 -9.45
CA PHE A 28 4.68 -14.00 -8.76
C PHE A 28 4.01 -12.67 -9.08
N ASP A 29 3.80 -12.35 -10.36
CA ASP A 29 3.23 -11.06 -10.78
C ASP A 29 1.86 -10.82 -10.13
N ARG A 30 1.01 -11.84 -10.10
CA ARG A 30 -0.31 -11.75 -9.46
C ARG A 30 -0.24 -11.59 -7.95
N ALA A 31 0.66 -12.32 -7.29
CA ALA A 31 0.86 -12.19 -5.83
C ALA A 31 1.39 -10.79 -5.47
N PHE A 32 2.41 -10.33 -6.19
CA PHE A 32 3.01 -9.02 -6.01
C PHE A 32 1.98 -7.89 -6.20
N LEU A 33 1.18 -7.95 -7.27
CA LEU A 33 0.15 -6.94 -7.53
C LEU A 33 -0.92 -6.89 -6.44
N ARG A 34 -1.42 -8.05 -5.97
CA ARG A 34 -2.41 -8.09 -4.88
C ARG A 34 -1.86 -7.48 -3.60
N MET A 35 -0.62 -7.81 -3.26
CA MET A 35 0.05 -7.29 -2.09
C MET A 35 0.28 -5.77 -2.20
N MET A 36 0.75 -5.28 -3.34
CA MET A 36 0.96 -3.85 -3.58
C MET A 36 -0.35 -3.05 -3.57
N ILE A 37 -1.46 -3.62 -4.04
CA ILE A 37 -2.78 -3.01 -3.89
C ILE A 37 -3.11 -2.81 -2.41
N GLY A 38 -2.99 -3.86 -1.59
CA GLY A 38 -3.26 -3.76 -0.15
C GLY A 38 -2.36 -2.72 0.55
N HIS A 39 -1.06 -2.71 0.22
CA HIS A 39 -0.12 -1.70 0.72
C HIS A 39 -0.52 -0.27 0.35
N HIS A 40 -0.92 -0.05 -0.91
CA HIS A 40 -1.33 1.27 -1.36
C HIS A 40 -2.67 1.70 -0.75
N GLU A 41 -3.61 0.78 -0.54
CA GLU A 41 -4.89 1.06 0.14
C GLU A 41 -4.65 1.51 1.58
N GLY A 42 -3.73 0.85 2.30
CA GLY A 42 -3.27 1.26 3.62
C GLY A 42 -2.66 2.67 3.64
N ALA A 43 -1.72 2.94 2.72
CA ALA A 43 -1.11 4.26 2.59
C ALA A 43 -2.13 5.37 2.26
N VAL A 44 -3.12 5.08 1.40
CA VAL A 44 -4.20 6.02 1.09
C VAL A 44 -5.07 6.28 2.32
N ALA A 45 -5.39 5.27 3.11
CA ALA A 45 -6.15 5.44 4.34
C ALA A 45 -5.42 6.37 5.33
N MET A 46 -4.13 6.12 5.57
CA MET A 46 -3.30 6.96 6.43
C MET A 46 -3.18 8.40 5.92
N ALA A 47 -2.96 8.56 4.60
CA ALA A 47 -2.86 9.88 3.98
C ALA A 47 -4.18 10.65 4.05
N ARG A 48 -5.33 9.97 4.04
CA ARG A 48 -6.63 10.61 4.27
C ARG A 48 -6.77 11.06 5.72
N THR A 49 -6.36 10.25 6.69
CA THR A 49 -6.32 10.64 8.11
C THR A 49 -5.46 11.88 8.33
N GLU A 50 -4.25 11.94 7.75
CA GLU A 50 -3.39 13.13 7.84
C GLU A 50 -4.08 14.36 7.21
N GLN A 51 -4.73 14.22 6.07
CA GLN A 51 -5.48 15.33 5.45
C GLN A 51 -6.64 15.86 6.30
N THR A 52 -7.24 15.02 7.15
CA THR A 52 -8.38 15.40 7.99
C THR A 52 -7.98 15.88 9.37
N GLU A 53 -6.92 15.32 9.95
CA GLU A 53 -6.54 15.52 11.36
C GLU A 53 -5.19 16.23 11.54
N GLY A 54 -4.37 16.27 10.48
CA GLY A 54 -3.04 16.86 10.49
C GLY A 54 -3.05 18.38 10.50
N ALA A 55 -1.96 18.97 10.99
CA ALA A 55 -1.77 20.41 11.08
C ALA A 55 -0.52 20.91 10.34
N ASP A 56 0.45 20.04 10.06
CA ASP A 56 1.67 20.42 9.37
C ASP A 56 1.42 20.59 7.86
N ARG A 57 1.69 21.78 7.32
CA ARG A 57 1.40 22.09 5.91
C ARG A 57 2.17 21.23 4.92
N ALA A 58 3.39 20.83 5.24
CA ALA A 58 4.19 19.98 4.37
C ALA A 58 3.66 18.54 4.40
N ALA A 59 3.30 18.04 5.58
CA ALA A 59 2.67 16.72 5.74
C ALA A 59 1.31 16.64 5.01
N LEU A 60 0.46 17.67 5.13
CA LEU A 60 -0.81 17.76 4.38
C LEU A 60 -0.60 17.73 2.86
N ALA A 61 0.40 18.46 2.36
CA ALA A 61 0.72 18.47 0.93
C ALA A 61 1.22 17.11 0.45
N LEU A 62 2.09 16.45 1.23
CA LEU A 62 2.55 15.10 0.96
C LEU A 62 1.40 14.10 0.95
N ALA A 63 0.53 14.14 1.96
CA ALA A 63 -0.62 13.25 2.08
C ALA A 63 -1.59 13.37 0.89
N LYS A 64 -1.82 14.59 0.39
CA LYS A 64 -2.58 14.80 -0.85
C LYS A 64 -1.90 14.18 -2.08
N SER A 65 -0.59 14.31 -2.20
CA SER A 65 0.18 13.69 -3.29
C SER A 65 0.09 12.16 -3.23
N VAL A 66 0.31 11.57 -2.05
CA VAL A 66 0.22 10.12 -1.81
C VAL A 66 -1.18 9.61 -2.17
N THR A 67 -2.24 10.28 -1.72
CA THR A 67 -3.62 9.88 -2.07
C THR A 67 -3.83 9.86 -3.58
N THR A 68 -3.28 10.84 -4.30
CA THR A 68 -3.44 10.95 -5.76
C THR A 68 -2.63 9.88 -6.51
N SER A 69 -1.35 9.73 -6.20
CA SER A 69 -0.47 8.77 -6.88
C SER A 69 -0.88 7.32 -6.61
N GLN A 70 -1.06 6.97 -5.33
CA GLN A 70 -1.32 5.59 -4.92
C GLN A 70 -2.71 5.13 -5.41
N SER A 71 -3.72 6.01 -5.44
CA SER A 71 -5.03 5.68 -6.02
C SER A 71 -4.94 5.38 -7.53
N ALA A 72 -4.12 6.14 -8.26
CA ALA A 72 -3.91 5.90 -9.68
C ALA A 72 -3.13 4.60 -9.93
N GLU A 73 -2.18 4.26 -9.05
CA GLU A 73 -1.42 3.01 -9.09
C GLU A 73 -2.30 1.80 -8.80
N ILE A 74 -3.18 1.87 -7.78
CA ILE A 74 -4.19 0.83 -7.51
C ILE A 74 -5.01 0.54 -8.78
N GLY A 75 -5.49 1.59 -9.46
CA GLY A 75 -6.24 1.43 -10.71
C GLY A 75 -5.45 0.73 -11.81
N ARG A 76 -4.16 1.05 -11.96
CA ARG A 76 -3.27 0.35 -12.91
C ARG A 76 -3.05 -1.11 -12.52
N MET A 77 -2.81 -1.40 -11.25
CA MET A 77 -2.56 -2.75 -10.76
C MET A 77 -3.80 -3.66 -10.90
N ARG A 78 -5.00 -3.16 -10.58
CA ARG A 78 -6.26 -3.90 -10.80
C ARG A 78 -6.47 -4.24 -12.27
N LYS A 79 -6.16 -3.29 -13.17
CA LYS A 79 -6.20 -3.55 -14.62
C LYS A 79 -5.22 -4.64 -15.06
N LEU A 80 -4.02 -4.67 -14.48
CA LEU A 80 -3.02 -5.72 -14.75
C LEU A 80 -3.46 -7.09 -14.22
N LEU A 81 -4.15 -7.15 -13.09
CA LEU A 81 -4.73 -8.40 -12.55
C LEU A 81 -5.88 -8.96 -13.40
N GLY A 82 -6.53 -8.10 -14.19
CA GLY A 82 -7.75 -8.41 -14.93
C GLY A 82 -9.02 -8.19 -14.12
N ASP A 83 -8.92 -7.53 -12.96
CA ASP A 83 -10.05 -7.16 -12.12
C ASP A 83 -10.80 -6.00 -12.80
N ARG A 84 -12.12 -6.17 -13.00
CA ARG A 84 -13.00 -5.15 -13.59
C ARG A 84 -13.72 -4.36 -12.51
#